data_AF-A0A5D8Q4X9-F1
#
_entry.id   AF-A0A5D8Q4X9-F1
#
_cell.length_a   1.000
_cell.length_b   1.000
_cell.length_c   1.000
_cell.angle_alpha   90.00
_cell.angle_beta   90.00
_cell.angle_gamma   90.00
#
_symmetry.space_group_name_H-M   'P 1'
#
loop_
_entity.id
_entity.type
_entity.pdbx_description
1 polymer ?
#
loop_
_entity_poly.entity_id
_entity_poly.type
_entity_poly.pdbx_seq_one_letter_code
_entity_poly.pdbx_strand_id
1 'polypeptide(L)'
;MTDVKALQQERISIIHDVYDNKIPKRVPVSISLPFEVIAQYGGLDLSEAQWNPSLIEEAADKICETVYSDICVFSGSLRFPSFYQLLKSQSFQMASNGFIQHPEVVGMLPEDYDYLIENPYDCLLERVIPRQYKAFNPNGDPINTAISFTKSILAFNNDMQQCGIIMSKLIEKYGYYPYGFYTGFTEAPFDFLADQLRSFKGISMDIRRMPEKVKEAC
;
A
#
# COMPACT_ATOMS: atom_id res chain seq x y z
N MET A 1 20.11 -25.22 18.27
CA MET A 1 19.35 -24.66 17.13
C MET A 1 17.90 -25.02 17.36
N THR A 2 17.05 -24.02 17.57
CA THR A 2 15.59 -24.23 17.65
C THR A 2 15.12 -24.81 16.33
N ASP A 3 14.26 -25.83 16.36
CA ASP A 3 13.64 -26.36 15.14
C ASP A 3 12.70 -25.29 14.56
N VAL A 4 13.18 -24.60 13.52
CA VAL A 4 12.48 -23.49 12.86
C VAL A 4 11.12 -23.94 12.31
N LYS A 5 11.00 -25.20 11.86
CA LYS A 5 9.73 -25.74 11.37
C LYS A 5 8.77 -25.99 12.52
N ALA A 6 9.23 -26.54 13.65
CA ALA A 6 8.40 -26.66 14.84
C ALA A 6 7.92 -25.28 15.35
N LEU A 7 8.79 -24.27 15.35
CA LEU A 7 8.43 -22.88 15.70
C LEU A 7 7.38 -22.31 14.75
N GLN A 8 7.55 -22.51 13.44
CA GLN A 8 6.59 -22.07 12.44
C GLN A 8 5.21 -22.75 12.62
N GLN A 9 5.18 -24.04 12.95
CA GLN A 9 3.93 -24.74 13.25
C GLN A 9 3.25 -24.23 14.52
N GLU A 10 4.01 -23.92 15.58
CA GLU A 10 3.43 -23.27 16.76
C GLU A 10 2.79 -21.92 16.39
N ARG A 11 3.48 -21.08 15.62
CA ARG A 11 3.00 -19.77 15.18
C ARG A 11 1.73 -19.87 14.33
N ILE A 12 1.68 -20.83 13.40
CA ILE A 12 0.48 -21.15 12.64
C ILE A 12 -0.66 -21.51 13.60
N SER A 13 -0.43 -22.44 14.54
CA SER A 13 -1.48 -22.86 15.48
C SER A 13 -2.03 -21.69 16.29
N ILE A 14 -1.19 -20.87 16.92
CA ILE A 14 -1.66 -19.79 17.80
C ILE A 14 -2.40 -18.69 17.02
N ILE A 15 -2.02 -18.43 15.76
CA ILE A 15 -2.71 -17.43 14.92
C ILE A 15 -4.06 -17.98 14.43
N HIS A 16 -4.10 -19.24 13.99
CA HIS A 16 -5.34 -19.88 13.59
C HIS A 16 -6.31 -20.04 14.76
N ASP A 17 -5.82 -20.36 15.97
CA ASP A 17 -6.66 -20.40 17.16
C ASP A 17 -7.36 -19.05 17.39
N VAL A 18 -6.66 -17.93 17.22
CA VAL A 18 -7.27 -16.58 17.29
C VAL A 18 -8.35 -16.41 16.22
N TYR A 19 -8.06 -16.72 14.94
CA TYR A 19 -9.04 -16.58 13.86
C TYR A 19 -10.26 -17.50 14.01
N ASP A 20 -10.06 -18.68 14.59
CA ASP A 20 -11.10 -19.69 14.82
C ASP A 20 -11.87 -19.48 16.14
N ASN A 21 -11.62 -18.39 16.87
CA ASN A 21 -12.20 -18.13 18.20
C ASN A 21 -11.91 -19.24 19.24
N LYS A 22 -10.72 -19.83 19.18
CA LYS A 22 -10.16 -20.76 20.17
C LYS A 22 -9.15 -20.03 21.06
N ILE A 23 -8.97 -20.49 22.29
CA ILE A 23 -7.94 -19.94 23.17
C ILE A 23 -6.58 -20.45 22.68
N PRO A 24 -5.67 -19.58 22.21
CA PRO A 24 -4.36 -20.00 21.74
C PRO A 24 -3.46 -20.40 22.92
N LYS A 25 -2.44 -21.23 22.66
CA LYS A 25 -1.41 -21.60 23.64
C LYS A 25 -0.76 -20.39 24.33
N ARG A 26 -0.64 -19.28 23.61
CA ARG A 26 -0.19 -17.96 24.09
C ARG A 26 -0.73 -16.88 23.16
N VAL A 27 -0.73 -15.63 23.62
CA VAL A 27 -1.09 -14.48 22.78
C VAL A 27 -0.06 -14.35 21.64
N PRO A 28 -0.47 -14.34 20.35
CA PRO A 28 0.44 -14.07 19.25
C PRO A 28 0.86 -12.61 19.22
N VAL A 29 2.11 -12.35 18.85
CA VAL A 29 2.68 -11.01 18.70
C VAL A 29 2.86 -10.71 17.23
N SER A 30 2.15 -9.71 16.71
CA SER A 30 2.19 -9.34 15.30
C SER A 30 2.80 -7.95 15.13
N ILE A 31 4.14 -7.88 14.98
CA ILE A 31 4.83 -6.64 14.65
C ILE A 31 5.17 -6.64 13.17
N SER A 32 4.72 -5.61 12.47
CA SER A 32 4.96 -5.39 11.04
C SER A 32 5.43 -3.96 10.84
N LEU A 33 6.60 -3.77 10.24
CA LEU A 33 7.24 -2.48 10.03
C LEU A 33 7.37 -2.20 8.53
N PRO A 34 7.02 -0.97 8.10
CA PRO A 34 7.04 -0.60 6.69
C PRO A 34 8.47 -0.44 6.17
N PHE A 35 8.60 -0.50 4.85
CA PHE A 35 9.86 -0.37 4.12
C PHE A 35 10.72 0.81 4.60
N GLU A 36 10.13 2.00 4.77
CA GLU A 36 10.84 3.21 5.13
C GLU A 36 11.53 3.09 6.49
N VAL A 37 10.85 2.49 7.48
CA VAL A 37 11.37 2.30 8.84
C VAL A 37 12.58 1.36 8.81
N ILE A 38 12.47 0.27 8.05
CA ILE A 38 13.54 -0.73 7.97
C ILE A 38 14.73 -0.20 7.18
N ALA A 39 14.49 0.54 6.10
CA ALA A 39 15.55 1.19 5.33
C ALA A 39 16.35 2.17 6.22
N GLN A 40 15.65 3.01 6.99
CA GLN A 40 16.29 3.94 7.92
C GLN A 40 17.01 3.23 9.08
N TYR A 41 16.44 2.14 9.62
CA TYR A 41 17.13 1.30 10.61
C TYR A 41 18.45 0.74 10.05
N GLY A 42 18.47 0.35 8.78
CA GLY A 42 19.69 -0.10 8.08
C GLY A 42 20.67 1.01 7.72
N GLY A 43 20.33 2.29 7.95
CA GLY A 43 21.14 3.43 7.53
C GLY A 43 21.17 3.65 6.02
N LEU A 44 20.17 3.14 5.29
CA LEU A 44 20.07 3.31 3.84
C LEU A 44 19.56 4.71 3.48
N ASP A 45 20.02 5.24 2.34
CA ASP A 45 19.35 6.39 1.72
C ASP A 45 17.96 5.95 1.25
N LEU A 46 16.93 6.60 1.78
CA LEU A 46 15.55 6.16 1.54
C LEU A 46 15.15 6.35 0.06
N SER A 47 15.64 7.41 -0.60
CA SER A 47 15.32 7.65 -2.00
C SER A 47 15.92 6.55 -2.87
N GLU A 48 17.18 6.20 -2.65
CA GLU A 48 17.86 5.12 -3.37
C GLU A 48 17.19 3.76 -3.12
N ALA A 49 16.85 3.45 -1.87
CA ALA A 49 16.20 2.20 -1.50
C ALA A 49 14.80 2.05 -2.13
N GLN A 50 14.02 3.13 -2.20
CA GLN A 50 12.68 3.12 -2.83
C GLN A 50 12.76 2.83 -4.34
N TRP A 51 13.84 3.21 -5.02
CA TRP A 51 14.09 2.87 -6.43
C TRP A 51 14.73 1.49 -6.62
N ASN A 52 15.38 0.96 -5.60
CA ASN A 52 16.06 -0.34 -5.62
C ASN A 52 15.68 -1.17 -4.37
N PRO A 53 14.44 -1.72 -4.31
CA PRO A 53 13.94 -2.40 -3.12
C PRO A 53 14.82 -3.55 -2.60
N SER A 54 15.63 -4.17 -3.47
CA SER A 54 16.56 -5.23 -3.08
C SER A 54 17.62 -4.81 -2.05
N LEU A 55 17.96 -3.52 -1.96
CA LEU A 55 18.96 -3.01 -1.01
C LEU A 55 18.56 -3.22 0.45
N ILE A 56 17.26 -3.45 0.72
CA ILE A 56 16.76 -3.59 2.09
C ILE A 56 17.05 -4.95 2.73
N GLU A 57 17.50 -5.96 1.96
CA GLU A 57 17.58 -7.36 2.43
C GLU A 57 18.38 -7.50 3.74
N GLU A 58 19.57 -6.89 3.83
CA GLU A 58 20.42 -6.97 5.02
C GLU A 58 19.78 -6.25 6.23
N ALA A 59 19.15 -5.09 6.01
CA ALA A 59 18.48 -4.34 7.06
C ALA A 59 17.24 -5.09 7.58
N ALA A 60 16.48 -5.70 6.67
CA ALA A 60 15.30 -6.52 6.96
C ALA A 60 15.67 -7.81 7.73
N ASP A 61 16.82 -8.41 7.43
CA ASP A 61 17.35 -9.54 8.20
C ASP A 61 17.71 -9.12 9.62
N LYS A 62 18.50 -8.05 9.77
CA LYS A 62 18.94 -7.52 11.09
C LYS A 62 17.77 -7.12 12.00
N ILE A 63 16.71 -6.51 11.45
CA ILE A 63 15.55 -6.13 12.26
C ILE A 63 14.76 -7.37 12.73
N CYS A 64 14.71 -8.44 11.93
CA CYS A 64 14.09 -9.71 12.31
C CYS A 64 14.84 -10.42 13.45
N GLU A 65 16.16 -10.23 13.57
CA GLU A 65 16.95 -10.71 14.72
C GLU A 65 16.68 -9.91 16.00
N THR A 66 16.33 -8.64 15.85
CA THR A 66 16.22 -7.68 16.95
C THR A 66 14.81 -7.65 17.54
N VAL A 67 13.79 -7.71 16.68
CA VAL A 67 12.39 -7.55 17.05
C VAL A 67 11.70 -8.91 17.07
N TYR A 68 11.26 -9.32 18.26
CA TYR A 68 10.43 -10.51 18.39
C TYR A 68 9.05 -10.29 17.74
N SER A 69 8.64 -11.23 16.89
CA SER A 69 7.32 -11.28 16.25
C SER A 69 6.98 -12.73 15.89
N ASP A 70 5.70 -13.03 15.75
CA ASP A 70 5.20 -14.30 15.20
C ASP A 70 4.96 -14.23 13.69
N ILE A 71 4.95 -13.03 13.14
CA ILE A 71 4.88 -12.74 11.69
C ILE A 71 6.18 -12.10 11.22
N CYS A 72 6.39 -12.06 9.90
CA CYS A 72 7.53 -11.35 9.34
C CYS A 72 7.50 -9.86 9.71
N VAL A 73 8.59 -9.38 10.31
CA VAL A 73 8.71 -7.97 10.73
C VAL A 73 8.76 -7.05 9.51
N PHE A 74 9.41 -7.46 8.43
CA PHE A 74 9.42 -6.71 7.17
C PHE A 74 8.11 -6.91 6.40
N SER A 75 7.38 -5.82 6.17
CA SER A 75 6.09 -5.83 5.46
C SER A 75 6.18 -5.48 3.97
N GLY A 76 7.35 -5.06 3.48
CA GLY A 76 7.48 -4.42 2.17
C GLY A 76 6.89 -3.01 2.13
N SER A 77 6.61 -2.53 0.91
CA SER A 77 5.90 -1.29 0.62
C SER A 77 4.81 -1.57 -0.40
N LEU A 78 3.65 -0.90 -0.31
CA LEU A 78 2.63 -0.90 -1.38
C LEU A 78 2.77 0.30 -2.33
N ARG A 79 3.78 1.15 -2.10
CA ARG A 79 3.99 2.42 -2.79
C ARG A 79 5.39 2.45 -3.36
N PHE A 80 5.48 2.45 -4.69
CA PHE A 80 6.77 2.54 -5.39
C PHE A 80 6.84 3.78 -6.26
N PRO A 81 7.97 4.51 -6.25
CA PRO A 81 8.12 5.71 -7.06
C PRO A 81 8.08 5.37 -8.55
N SER A 82 8.55 4.17 -8.92
CA SER A 82 8.53 3.65 -10.29
C SER A 82 7.11 3.64 -10.88
N PHE A 83 6.11 3.18 -10.12
CA PHE A 83 4.70 3.18 -10.50
C PHE A 83 4.15 4.60 -10.65
N TYR A 84 4.29 5.43 -9.60
CA TYR A 84 3.66 6.74 -9.55
C TYR A 84 4.28 7.73 -10.53
N GLN A 85 5.59 7.70 -10.75
CA GLN A 85 6.25 8.61 -11.69
C GLN A 85 5.91 8.29 -13.15
N LEU A 86 5.83 7.00 -13.51
CA LEU A 86 5.43 6.59 -14.86
C LEU A 86 4.01 7.05 -15.18
N LEU A 87 3.10 7.03 -14.19
CA LEU A 87 1.74 7.52 -14.35
C LEU A 87 1.59 9.03 -14.20
N LYS A 88 2.67 9.75 -13.91
CA LYS A 88 2.66 11.19 -13.60
C LYS A 88 1.61 11.50 -12.52
N SER A 89 1.65 10.72 -11.44
CA SER A 89 0.72 10.85 -10.32
C SER A 89 0.86 12.21 -9.65
N GLN A 90 -0.27 12.83 -9.32
CA GLN A 90 -0.31 13.89 -8.33
C GLN A 90 -0.69 13.35 -6.94
N SER A 91 -1.42 12.23 -6.87
CA SER A 91 -1.89 11.60 -5.62
C SER A 91 -0.77 11.11 -4.73
N PHE A 92 0.28 10.50 -5.28
CA PHE A 92 1.41 10.07 -4.48
C PHE A 92 2.70 10.62 -5.08
N GLN A 93 3.45 11.33 -4.24
CA GLN A 93 4.70 11.97 -4.65
C GLN A 93 5.80 11.64 -3.67
N MET A 94 6.97 11.30 -4.21
CA MET A 94 8.17 11.10 -3.42
C MET A 94 8.80 12.45 -3.10
N ALA A 95 8.94 12.76 -1.82
CA ALA A 95 9.65 13.93 -1.34
C ALA A 95 11.17 13.74 -1.49
N SER A 96 11.92 14.83 -1.34
CA SER A 96 13.39 14.85 -1.41
C SER A 96 14.09 13.98 -0.36
N ASN A 97 13.38 13.63 0.72
CA ASN A 97 13.85 12.72 1.77
C ASN A 97 13.46 11.24 1.53
N GLY A 98 12.92 10.92 0.36
CA GLY A 98 12.56 9.56 -0.05
C GLY A 98 11.19 9.06 0.42
N PHE A 99 10.48 9.80 1.28
CA PHE A 99 9.13 9.42 1.69
C PHE A 99 8.13 9.66 0.56
N ILE A 100 7.28 8.67 0.29
CA ILE A 100 6.15 8.81 -0.63
C ILE A 100 4.91 9.19 0.19
N GLN A 101 4.40 10.38 -0.06
CA GLN A 101 3.27 10.95 0.67
C GLN A 101 2.13 11.31 -0.28
N HIS A 102 0.94 11.45 0.30
CA HIS A 102 -0.25 11.92 -0.39
C HIS A 102 -0.44 13.42 -0.15
N PRO A 103 0.01 14.31 -1.07
CA PRO A 103 -0.28 15.73 -0.94
C PRO A 103 -1.78 16.00 -1.08
N GLU A 104 -2.23 17.16 -0.61
CA GLU A 104 -3.62 17.56 -0.81
C GLU A 104 -3.89 17.75 -2.32
N VAL A 105 -4.63 16.82 -2.91
CA VAL A 105 -5.00 16.83 -4.32
C VAL A 105 -6.49 16.59 -4.49
N VAL A 106 -7.02 17.09 -5.61
CA VAL A 106 -8.43 16.99 -5.95
C VAL A 106 -8.57 16.12 -7.19
N GLY A 107 -9.14 14.93 -7.03
CA GLY A 107 -9.46 13.99 -8.12
C GLY A 107 -10.92 14.12 -8.58
N MET A 108 -11.82 14.50 -7.69
CA MET A 108 -13.25 14.68 -7.92
C MET A 108 -13.64 16.11 -7.53
N LEU A 109 -14.52 16.75 -8.29
CA LEU A 109 -15.09 18.08 -8.02
C LEU A 109 -16.50 17.95 -7.42
N PRO A 110 -17.06 18.99 -6.75
CA PRO A 110 -18.41 18.93 -6.21
C PRO A 110 -19.49 18.57 -7.25
N GLU A 111 -19.33 19.03 -8.49
CA GLU A 111 -20.25 18.73 -9.60
C GLU A 111 -20.22 17.27 -10.07
N ASP A 112 -19.23 16.48 -9.63
CA ASP A 112 -19.11 15.07 -10.00
C ASP A 112 -19.90 14.15 -9.07
N TYR A 113 -20.45 14.64 -7.95
CA TYR A 113 -21.15 13.80 -6.97
C TYR A 113 -22.30 13.00 -7.58
N ASP A 114 -23.18 13.64 -8.35
CA ASP A 114 -24.34 12.95 -8.93
C ASP A 114 -23.88 11.87 -9.92
N TYR A 115 -22.79 12.13 -10.66
CA TYR A 115 -22.23 11.16 -11.58
C TYR A 115 -21.54 9.99 -10.86
N LEU A 116 -20.87 10.25 -9.74
CA LEU A 116 -20.31 9.19 -8.89
C LEU A 116 -21.41 8.29 -8.31
N ILE A 117 -22.52 8.89 -7.85
CA ILE A 117 -23.65 8.15 -7.25
C ILE A 117 -24.34 7.28 -8.30
N GLU A 118 -24.62 7.84 -9.48
CA GLU A 118 -25.32 7.12 -10.54
C GLU A 118 -24.43 6.10 -11.26
N ASN A 119 -23.16 6.43 -11.52
CA ASN A 119 -22.24 5.64 -12.33
C ASN A 119 -20.82 5.64 -11.72
N PRO A 120 -20.61 4.96 -10.58
CA PRO A 120 -19.38 5.09 -9.80
C PRO A 120 -18.12 4.68 -10.57
N TYR A 121 -18.19 3.55 -11.29
CA TYR A 121 -17.05 3.06 -12.07
C TYR A 121 -16.64 4.03 -13.20
N ASP A 122 -17.62 4.53 -13.94
CA ASP A 122 -17.37 5.46 -15.04
C ASP A 122 -16.86 6.81 -14.51
N CYS A 123 -17.39 7.30 -13.39
CA CYS A 123 -16.88 8.50 -12.73
C CYS A 123 -15.39 8.35 -12.35
N LEU A 124 -15.00 7.19 -11.82
CA LEU A 124 -13.60 6.92 -11.49
C LEU A 124 -12.71 6.92 -12.74
N LEU A 125 -13.12 6.22 -13.80
CA LEU A 125 -12.34 6.10 -15.03
C LEU A 125 -12.27 7.39 -15.84
N GLU A 126 -13.39 8.10 -15.98
CA GLU A 126 -13.50 9.24 -16.89
C GLU A 126 -13.12 10.56 -16.24
N ARG A 127 -13.36 10.70 -14.92
CA ARG A 127 -13.14 11.97 -14.21
C ARG A 127 -11.96 11.90 -13.25
N VAL A 128 -11.92 10.90 -12.37
CA VAL A 128 -10.97 10.87 -11.26
C VAL A 128 -9.58 10.46 -11.70
N ILE A 129 -9.43 9.29 -12.30
CA ILE A 129 -8.12 8.73 -12.69
C ILE A 129 -7.35 9.68 -13.62
N PRO A 130 -7.95 10.27 -14.67
CA PRO A 130 -7.26 11.22 -15.54
C PRO A 130 -6.77 12.49 -14.83
N ARG A 131 -7.48 12.92 -13.78
CA ARG A 131 -7.04 14.05 -12.95
C ARG A 131 -5.91 13.63 -12.03
N GLN A 132 -5.98 12.46 -11.40
CA GLN A 132 -4.96 11.98 -10.45
C GLN A 132 -3.66 11.49 -11.12
N TYR A 133 -3.74 10.99 -12.35
CA TYR A 133 -2.64 10.38 -13.08
C TYR A 133 -2.57 10.97 -14.48
N LYS A 134 -1.70 11.97 -14.66
CA LYS A 134 -1.67 12.77 -15.90
C LYS A 134 -1.22 11.99 -17.13
N ALA A 135 -0.69 10.77 -16.95
CA ALA A 135 -0.44 9.85 -18.05
C ALA A 135 -1.73 9.39 -18.76
N PHE A 136 -2.90 9.44 -18.11
CA PHE A 136 -4.20 9.10 -18.70
C PHE A 136 -4.95 10.33 -19.24
N ASN A 137 -4.25 11.31 -19.79
CA ASN A 137 -4.88 12.49 -20.37
C ASN A 137 -5.80 12.08 -21.54
N PRO A 138 -7.13 12.33 -21.49
CA PRO A 138 -8.06 11.94 -22.55
C PRO A 138 -7.79 12.66 -23.88
N ASN A 139 -7.17 13.84 -23.81
CA ASN A 139 -6.78 14.64 -24.97
C ASN A 139 -5.29 14.43 -25.35
N GLY A 140 -4.62 13.45 -24.72
CA GLY A 140 -3.22 13.14 -24.93
C GLY A 140 -2.97 12.15 -26.07
N ASP A 141 -1.70 11.75 -26.24
CA ASP A 141 -1.32 10.71 -27.19
C ASP A 141 -1.66 9.30 -26.62
N PRO A 142 -2.60 8.56 -27.24
CA PRO A 142 -3.04 7.26 -26.75
C PRO A 142 -1.94 6.20 -26.73
N ILE A 143 -0.94 6.30 -27.63
CA ILE A 143 0.19 5.34 -27.66
C ILE A 143 1.04 5.53 -26.40
N ASN A 144 1.37 6.77 -26.06
CA ASN A 144 2.12 7.08 -24.85
C ASN A 144 1.34 6.73 -23.57
N THR A 145 0.01 6.89 -23.56
CA THR A 145 -0.85 6.43 -22.46
C THR A 145 -0.71 4.92 -22.23
N ALA A 146 -0.86 4.12 -23.30
CA ALA A 146 -0.74 2.66 -23.22
C ALA A 146 0.65 2.20 -22.78
N ILE A 147 1.71 2.86 -23.27
CA ILE A 147 3.09 2.59 -22.87
C ILE A 147 3.29 2.91 -21.37
N SER A 148 2.81 4.07 -20.91
CA SER A 148 2.96 4.50 -19.51
C SER A 148 2.24 3.54 -18.56
N PHE A 149 1.01 3.16 -18.91
CA PHE A 149 0.24 2.16 -18.16
C PHE A 149 0.98 0.82 -18.07
N THR A 150 1.41 0.28 -19.21
CA THR A 150 2.12 -1.00 -19.27
C THR A 150 3.40 -0.97 -18.44
N LYS A 151 4.23 0.08 -18.60
CA LYS A 151 5.45 0.23 -17.82
C LYS A 151 5.17 0.33 -16.32
N SER A 152 4.12 1.05 -15.92
CA SER A 152 3.77 1.21 -14.50
C SER A 152 3.44 -0.12 -13.84
N ILE A 153 2.67 -0.98 -14.52
CA ILE A 153 2.32 -2.32 -14.02
C ILE A 153 3.57 -3.20 -13.92
N LEU A 154 4.41 -3.21 -14.96
CA LEU A 154 5.64 -4.01 -14.97
C LEU A 154 6.60 -3.58 -13.85
N ALA A 155 6.77 -2.27 -13.66
CA ALA A 155 7.62 -1.71 -12.61
C ALA A 155 7.07 -2.07 -11.21
N PHE A 156 5.77 -1.85 -10.97
CA PHE A 156 5.12 -2.21 -9.72
C PHE A 156 5.29 -3.70 -9.40
N ASN A 157 5.05 -4.59 -10.36
CA ASN A 157 5.18 -6.03 -10.18
C ASN A 157 6.63 -6.44 -9.88
N ASN A 158 7.61 -5.84 -10.56
CA ASN A 158 9.02 -6.10 -10.30
C ASN A 158 9.41 -5.70 -8.87
N ASP A 159 9.03 -4.51 -8.44
CA ASP A 159 9.40 -3.97 -7.12
C ASP A 159 8.69 -4.74 -5.98
N MET A 160 7.42 -5.08 -6.19
CA MET A 160 6.66 -6.02 -5.35
C MET A 160 7.35 -7.37 -5.24
N GLN A 161 7.78 -7.95 -6.36
CA GLN A 161 8.42 -9.26 -6.39
C GLN A 161 9.74 -9.25 -5.63
N GLN A 162 10.55 -8.20 -5.76
CA GLN A 162 11.80 -8.05 -4.99
C GLN A 162 11.53 -8.07 -3.48
N CYS A 163 10.56 -7.27 -3.01
CA CYS A 163 10.14 -7.29 -1.60
C CYS A 163 9.63 -8.69 -1.18
N GLY A 164 8.83 -9.33 -2.03
CA GLY A 164 8.24 -10.64 -1.77
C GLY A 164 9.27 -11.77 -1.64
N ILE A 165 10.34 -11.75 -2.46
CA ILE A 165 11.45 -12.72 -2.36
C ILE A 165 12.17 -12.56 -1.02
N ILE A 166 12.48 -11.31 -0.61
CA ILE A 166 13.13 -11.03 0.67
C ILE A 166 12.25 -11.52 1.82
N MET A 167 10.98 -11.12 1.82
CA MET A 167 10.01 -11.54 2.84
C MET A 167 9.90 -13.08 2.93
N SER A 168 9.89 -13.77 1.79
CA SER A 168 9.82 -15.24 1.76
C SER A 168 11.05 -15.90 2.40
N LYS A 169 12.25 -15.39 2.11
CA LYS A 169 13.50 -15.84 2.75
C LYS A 169 13.46 -15.63 4.26
N LEU A 170 12.98 -14.48 4.73
CA LEU A 170 12.88 -14.15 6.15
C LEU A 170 11.85 -15.05 6.86
N ILE A 171 10.69 -15.27 6.24
CA ILE A 171 9.67 -16.20 6.75
C ILE A 171 10.26 -17.59 6.95
N GLU A 172 11.02 -18.09 5.98
CA GLU A 172 11.67 -19.40 6.07
C GLU A 172 12.77 -19.43 7.13
N LYS A 173 13.67 -18.43 7.14
CA LYS A 173 14.82 -18.35 8.05
C LYS A 173 14.40 -18.29 9.51
N TYR A 174 13.41 -17.46 9.84
CA TYR A 174 12.99 -17.21 11.22
C TYR A 174 11.76 -18.03 11.63
N GLY A 175 11.16 -18.80 10.71
CA GLY A 175 9.99 -19.62 10.96
C GLY A 175 8.74 -18.79 11.27
N TYR A 176 8.58 -17.64 10.64
CA TYR A 176 7.39 -16.79 10.83
C TYR A 176 6.14 -17.46 10.25
N TYR A 177 4.97 -16.98 10.69
CA TYR A 177 3.70 -17.32 10.06
C TYR A 177 3.74 -17.03 8.56
N PRO A 178 3.51 -18.02 7.68
CA PRO A 178 3.76 -17.90 6.25
C PRO A 178 2.59 -17.32 5.45
N TYR A 179 1.40 -17.22 6.04
CA TYR A 179 0.24 -16.66 5.35
C TYR A 179 0.23 -15.14 5.55
N GLY A 180 0.30 -14.39 4.46
CA GLY A 180 0.21 -12.92 4.53
C GLY A 180 -1.12 -12.48 5.15
N PHE A 181 -1.11 -11.37 5.88
CA PHE A 181 -2.33 -10.76 6.46
C PHE A 181 -3.29 -10.16 5.42
N TYR A 182 -2.94 -10.20 4.12
CA TYR A 182 -3.72 -9.59 3.04
C TYR A 182 -4.94 -10.42 2.62
N THR A 183 -5.68 -10.99 3.57
CA THR A 183 -6.88 -11.81 3.28
C THR A 183 -8.16 -10.98 3.09
N GLY A 184 -8.05 -9.65 3.13
CA GLY A 184 -9.10 -8.70 2.78
C GLY A 184 -8.70 -7.27 3.16
N PHE A 185 -8.24 -6.48 2.20
CA PHE A 185 -7.98 -5.06 2.38
C PHE A 185 -9.05 -4.27 1.64
N THR A 186 -9.78 -3.43 2.36
CA THR A 186 -10.80 -2.53 1.80
C THR A 186 -10.68 -1.18 2.49
N GLU A 187 -11.18 -0.16 1.83
CA GLU A 187 -11.24 1.20 2.35
C GLU A 187 -12.69 1.50 2.71
N ALA A 188 -12.92 2.15 3.85
CA ALA A 188 -14.27 2.58 4.17
C ALA A 188 -14.75 3.58 3.10
N PRO A 189 -16.01 3.55 2.66
CA PRO A 189 -16.45 4.39 1.54
C PRO A 189 -16.17 5.88 1.74
N PHE A 190 -16.34 6.37 2.97
CA PHE A 190 -16.05 7.75 3.32
C PHE A 190 -14.54 8.08 3.26
N ASP A 191 -13.67 7.16 3.70
CA ASP A 191 -12.22 7.33 3.64
C ASP A 191 -11.77 7.36 2.17
N PHE A 192 -12.29 6.45 1.33
CA PHE A 192 -12.00 6.44 -0.11
C PHE A 192 -12.42 7.74 -0.78
N LEU A 193 -13.63 8.22 -0.47
CA LEU A 193 -14.14 9.49 -0.97
C LEU A 193 -13.29 10.69 -0.51
N ALA A 194 -12.88 10.71 0.77
CA ALA A 194 -12.09 11.78 1.36
C ALA A 194 -10.65 11.83 0.80
N ASP A 195 -9.97 10.68 0.84
CA ASP A 195 -8.55 10.55 0.62
C ASP A 195 -8.23 10.47 -0.88
N GLN A 196 -8.94 9.62 -1.63
CA GLN A 196 -8.62 9.36 -3.04
C GLN A 196 -9.33 10.32 -4.00
N LEU A 197 -10.54 10.79 -3.66
CA LEU A 197 -11.40 11.54 -4.58
C LEU A 197 -11.41 13.05 -4.30
N ARG A 198 -11.90 13.49 -3.13
CA ARG A 198 -12.31 14.91 -2.93
C ARG A 198 -11.25 15.85 -2.38
N SER A 199 -10.22 15.35 -1.71
CA SER A 199 -9.30 16.08 -0.79
C SER A 199 -9.88 16.31 0.60
N PHE A 200 -8.98 16.41 1.58
CA PHE A 200 -9.31 16.70 2.97
C PHE A 200 -10.10 18.02 3.14
N LYS A 201 -9.69 19.08 2.44
CA LYS A 201 -10.40 20.36 2.46
C LYS A 201 -11.77 20.26 1.78
N GLY A 202 -11.83 19.60 0.64
CA GLY A 202 -13.06 19.37 -0.12
C GLY A 202 -14.11 18.65 0.73
N ILE A 203 -13.77 17.46 1.22
CA ILE A 203 -14.70 16.63 1.99
C ILE A 203 -15.13 17.31 3.29
N SER A 204 -14.23 18.06 3.95
CA SER A 204 -14.55 18.84 5.16
C SER A 204 -15.64 19.89 4.90
N MET A 205 -15.64 20.52 3.71
CA MET A 205 -16.71 21.45 3.34
C MET A 205 -17.99 20.71 2.95
N ASP A 206 -17.86 19.62 2.20
CA ASP A 206 -18.99 18.92 1.59
C ASP A 206 -19.88 18.24 2.64
N ILE A 207 -19.30 17.66 3.70
CA ILE A 207 -20.08 17.11 4.84
C ILE A 207 -21.02 18.15 5.45
N ARG A 208 -20.65 19.43 5.41
CA ARG A 208 -21.47 20.52 5.99
C ARG A 208 -22.44 21.11 5.00
N ARG A 209 -22.08 21.17 3.72
CA ARG A 209 -22.84 21.88 2.66
C ARG A 209 -23.76 20.97 1.87
N MET A 210 -23.38 19.72 1.68
CA MET A 210 -24.12 18.70 0.91
C MET A 210 -24.04 17.32 1.58
N PRO A 211 -24.41 17.21 2.88
CA PRO A 211 -24.30 15.96 3.65
C PRO A 211 -25.00 14.77 2.99
N GLU A 212 -26.17 14.99 2.38
CA GLU A 212 -26.92 13.92 1.72
C GLU A 212 -26.16 13.36 0.51
N LYS A 213 -25.51 14.20 -0.30
CA LYS A 213 -24.69 13.72 -1.43
C LYS A 213 -23.45 12.95 -0.96
N VAL A 214 -22.82 13.41 0.14
CA VAL A 214 -21.70 12.69 0.74
C VAL A 214 -22.15 11.31 1.21
N LYS A 215 -23.32 11.23 1.84
CA LYS A 215 -23.90 9.98 2.33
C LYS A 215 -24.29 9.04 1.20
N GLU A 216 -24.91 9.53 0.14
CA GLU A 216 -25.32 8.71 -1.01
C GLU A 216 -24.11 8.18 -1.81
N ALA A 217 -22.98 8.90 -1.78
CA ALA A 217 -21.74 8.46 -2.40
C ALA A 217 -20.96 7.42 -1.57
N CYS A 218 -21.40 7.10 -0.35
CA CYS A 218 -20.77 6.15 0.58
C CYS A 218 -21.62 4.88 0.75
#